data_AF-A0A7S2NYG2-F1
#
_entry.id   AF-A0A7S2NYG2-F1
#
_cell.length_a   1.000
_cell.length_b   1.000
_cell.length_c   1.000
_cell.angle_alpha   90.00
_cell.angle_beta   90.00
_cell.angle_gamma   90.00
#
_symmetry.space_group_name_H-M   'P 1'
#
loop_
_entity.id
_entity.type
_entity.pdbx_description
1 polymer ?
#
loop_
_entity_poly.entity_id
_entity_poly.type
_entity_poly.pdbx_seq_one_letter_code
_entity_poly.pdbx_strand_id
1 'polypeptide(L)'
;SDLVMFGLLRLGFGVGRLKRTKFVFVHLIGCDVSAVKRGRLNSIRFAMEEAVKRYASTSLSLADTAPEDLGLEDIIKRVRQTAVVDDDVLASDGATRSIFSVEAFRQALAQEQAGVEVEEPDDDAVDSEAEDA
;
A
#
# COMPACT_ATOMS: atom_id res chain seq x y z
N SER A 1 4.61 -16.46 13.61
CA SER A 1 5.75 -15.54 13.40
C SER A 1 5.90 -14.67 14.62
N ASP A 2 7.13 -14.42 15.09
CA ASP A 2 7.43 -13.64 16.30
C ASP A 2 7.75 -12.15 15.99
N LEU A 3 7.40 -11.68 14.79
CA LEU A 3 7.76 -10.37 14.27
C LEU A 3 6.59 -9.38 14.31
N VAL A 4 6.93 -8.10 14.45
CA VAL A 4 6.03 -6.97 14.15
C VAL A 4 6.55 -6.33 12.87
N MET A 5 5.66 -6.11 11.91
CA MET A 5 6.02 -5.58 10.59
C MET A 5 5.22 -4.32 10.28
N PHE A 6 5.88 -3.40 9.61
CA PHE A 6 5.25 -2.22 9.01
C PHE A 6 5.37 -2.34 7.50
N GLY A 7 4.30 -2.02 6.78
CA GLY A 7 4.26 -2.13 5.33
C GLY A 7 3.44 -1.00 4.71
N LEU A 8 3.73 -0.75 3.44
CA LEU A 8 2.95 0.12 2.58
C LEU A 8 2.51 -0.69 1.37
N LEU A 9 1.20 -0.87 1.21
CA LEU A 9 0.62 -1.54 0.06
C LEU A 9 0.15 -0.51 -0.96
N ARG A 10 0.55 -0.68 -2.22
CA ARG A 10 0.02 0.10 -3.35
C ARG A 10 -1.03 -0.73 -4.07
N LEU A 11 -2.28 -0.26 -4.06
CA LEU A 11 -3.38 -0.89 -4.77
C LEU A 11 -3.82 -0.01 -5.94
N GLY A 12 -3.67 -0.52 -7.17
CA GLY A 12 -4.23 0.10 -8.37
C GLY A 12 -5.64 -0.41 -8.64
N PHE A 13 -6.53 0.46 -9.10
CA PHE A 13 -7.91 0.13 -9.47
C PHE A 13 -8.26 0.80 -10.79
N GLY A 14 -8.96 0.07 -11.65
CA GLY A 14 -9.40 0.58 -12.95
C GLY A 14 -8.26 0.83 -13.93
N VAL A 15 -8.63 1.24 -15.15
CA VAL A 15 -7.71 1.39 -16.29
C VAL A 15 -7.87 2.74 -16.97
N GLY A 16 -6.82 3.20 -17.65
CA GLY A 16 -6.83 4.47 -18.39
C GLY A 16 -7.20 5.68 -17.52
N ARG A 17 -8.20 6.46 -17.94
CA ARG A 17 -8.64 7.69 -17.25
C ARG A 17 -9.28 7.44 -15.88
N LEU A 18 -9.77 6.21 -15.64
CA LEU A 18 -10.36 5.80 -14.37
C LEU A 18 -9.35 5.11 -13.44
N LYS A 19 -8.06 5.07 -13.81
CA LYS A 19 -7.02 4.52 -12.93
C LYS A 19 -6.98 5.30 -11.61
N ARG A 20 -7.04 4.59 -10.50
CA ARG A 20 -6.91 5.11 -9.14
C ARG A 20 -5.90 4.29 -8.38
N THR A 21 -4.97 4.96 -7.71
CA THR A 21 -4.00 4.31 -6.82
C THR A 21 -4.37 4.65 -5.38
N LYS A 22 -4.43 3.65 -4.52
CA LYS A 22 -4.64 3.79 -3.08
C LYS A 22 -3.45 3.20 -2.35
N PHE A 23 -2.96 3.94 -1.37
CA PHE A 23 -1.86 3.50 -0.51
C PHE A 23 -2.42 3.13 0.85
N VAL A 24 -2.08 1.93 1.33
CA VAL A 24 -2.55 1.40 2.61
C VAL A 24 -1.34 1.14 3.49
N PHE A 25 -1.26 1.85 4.62
CA PHE A 25 -0.31 1.52 5.67
C PHE A 25 -0.79 0.29 6.42
N VAL A 26 0.11 -0.63 6.72
CA VAL A 26 -0.19 -1.88 7.42
C VAL A 26 0.77 -2.04 8.59
N HIS A 27 0.21 -2.29 9.77
CA HIS A 27 0.93 -2.71 10.96
C HIS A 27 0.49 -4.13 11.32
N LEU A 28 1.38 -5.10 11.06
CA LEU A 28 1.13 -6.51 11.32
C LEU A 28 1.80 -6.96 12.61
N ILE A 29 1.08 -7.74 13.41
CA ILE A 29 1.62 -8.33 14.63
C ILE A 29 1.48 -9.84 14.55
N GLY A 30 2.61 -10.53 14.47
CA GLY A 30 2.63 -11.98 14.51
C GLY A 30 2.03 -12.55 15.81
N CYS A 31 1.37 -13.70 15.70
CA CYS A 31 0.74 -14.40 16.82
C CYS A 31 1.73 -14.73 17.97
N ASP A 32 3.00 -14.98 17.65
CA ASP A 32 4.03 -15.41 18.61
C ASP A 32 4.81 -14.23 19.23
N VAL A 33 4.44 -12.98 18.93
CA VAL A 33 5.13 -11.80 19.46
C VAL A 33 4.83 -11.66 20.96
N SER A 34 5.88 -11.74 21.79
CA SER A 34 5.79 -11.55 23.24
C SER A 34 5.23 -10.16 23.62
N ALA A 35 4.55 -10.08 24.75
CA ALA A 35 3.91 -8.83 25.21
C ALA A 35 4.90 -7.65 25.30
N VAL A 36 6.13 -7.90 25.78
CA VAL A 36 7.17 -6.88 25.89
C VAL A 36 7.64 -6.40 24.50
N LYS A 37 7.90 -7.33 23.57
CA LYS A 37 8.31 -7.00 22.20
C LYS A 37 7.20 -6.24 21.47
N ARG A 38 5.95 -6.66 21.65
CA ARG A 38 4.75 -5.99 21.10
C ARG A 38 4.62 -4.57 21.63
N GLY A 39 4.67 -4.38 22.96
CA GLY A 39 4.56 -3.04 23.56
C GLY A 39 5.62 -2.07 23.04
N ARG A 40 6.88 -2.53 22.95
CA ARG A 40 7.98 -1.71 22.41
C ARG A 40 7.75 -1.34 20.95
N LEU A 41 7.38 -2.30 20.09
CA LEU A 41 7.24 -2.03 18.64
C LEU A 41 5.94 -1.29 18.31
N ASN A 42 4.85 -1.51 19.06
CA ASN A 42 3.63 -0.72 18.92
C ASN A 42 3.86 0.76 19.29
N SER A 43 4.79 1.05 20.20
CA SER A 43 5.11 2.43 20.60
C SER A 43 5.68 3.28 19.46
N ILE A 44 6.34 2.65 18.47
CA ILE A 44 6.91 3.34 17.30
C ILE A 44 5.97 3.38 16.09
N ARG A 45 4.76 2.79 16.19
CA ARG A 45 3.80 2.72 15.07
C ARG A 45 3.49 4.09 14.48
N PHE A 46 3.21 5.08 15.33
CA PHE A 46 2.88 6.43 14.88
C PHE A 46 4.06 7.08 14.15
N ALA A 47 5.27 6.95 14.68
CA ALA A 47 6.47 7.49 14.03
C ALA A 47 6.71 6.82 12.66
N MET A 48 6.46 5.51 12.54
CA MET A 48 6.55 4.79 11.26
C MET A 48 5.48 5.25 10.26
N GLU A 49 4.24 5.42 10.72
CA GLU A 49 3.15 5.92 9.88
C GLU A 49 3.43 7.33 9.35
N GLU A 50 3.90 8.24 10.20
CA GLU A 50 4.34 9.58 9.79
C GLU A 50 5.55 9.53 8.85
N ALA A 51 6.49 8.61 9.08
CA ALA A 51 7.62 8.41 8.18
C ALA A 51 7.15 7.98 6.78
N VAL A 52 6.17 7.09 6.68
CA VAL A 52 5.58 6.60 5.43
C VAL A 52 4.78 7.69 4.71
N LYS A 53 4.05 8.54 5.44
CA LYS A 53 3.27 9.66 4.88
C LYS A 53 4.11 10.66 4.09
N ARG A 54 5.42 10.74 4.35
CA ARG A 54 6.36 11.57 3.55
C ARG A 54 6.55 11.06 2.12
N TYR A 55 6.28 9.79 1.86
CA TYR A 55 6.48 9.17 0.54
C TYR A 55 5.16 8.90 -0.19
N ALA A 56 4.08 8.62 0.56
CA ALA A 56 2.78 8.34 -0.02
C ALA A 56 1.65 8.83 0.88
N SER A 57 0.64 9.44 0.27
CA SER A 57 -0.62 9.77 0.97
C SER A 57 -1.41 8.49 1.21
N THR A 58 -1.38 8.01 2.46
CA THR A 58 -2.04 6.78 2.86
C THR A 58 -3.53 7.02 3.03
N SER A 59 -4.35 6.38 2.20
CA SER A 59 -5.82 6.47 2.29
C SER A 59 -6.40 5.63 3.43
N LEU A 60 -5.65 4.65 3.92
CA LEU A 60 -6.09 3.73 4.97
C LEU A 60 -4.89 3.29 5.82
N SER A 61 -5.11 3.15 7.12
CA SER A 61 -4.14 2.66 8.09
C SER A 61 -4.72 1.43 8.79
N LEU A 62 -4.17 0.26 8.50
CA LEU A 62 -4.54 -1.01 9.13
C LEU A 62 -3.63 -1.23 10.34
N ALA A 63 -4.13 -0.89 11.53
CA ALA A 63 -3.40 -1.05 12.77
C ALA A 63 -3.62 -2.44 13.38
N ASP A 64 -2.57 -2.95 14.05
CA ASP A 64 -2.62 -4.13 14.94
C ASP A 64 -3.26 -5.37 14.30
N THR A 65 -3.02 -5.55 13.00
CA THR A 65 -3.66 -6.56 12.18
C THR A 65 -2.92 -7.89 12.32
N ALA A 66 -3.65 -8.98 12.57
CA ALA A 66 -3.07 -10.31 12.52
C ALA A 66 -2.76 -10.69 11.07
N PRO A 67 -1.66 -11.41 10.77
CA PRO A 67 -1.32 -11.80 9.40
C PRO A 67 -2.44 -12.55 8.67
N GLU A 68 -3.17 -13.39 9.38
CA GLU A 68 -4.34 -14.14 8.90
C GLU A 68 -5.52 -13.25 8.50
N ASP A 69 -5.62 -12.05 9.06
CA ASP A 69 -6.68 -11.06 8.75
C ASP A 69 -6.32 -10.16 7.57
N LEU A 70 -5.16 -10.39 6.93
CA LEU A 70 -4.66 -9.61 5.79
C LEU A 70 -5.06 -10.26 4.45
N GLY A 71 -6.35 -10.51 4.26
CA GLY A 71 -6.90 -10.98 2.99
C GLY A 71 -7.08 -9.85 1.97
N LEU A 72 -6.90 -10.15 0.67
CA LEU A 72 -7.09 -9.17 -0.41
C LEU A 72 -8.51 -8.60 -0.41
N GLU A 73 -9.50 -9.47 -0.28
CA GLU A 73 -10.92 -9.13 -0.23
C GLU A 73 -11.24 -8.20 0.93
N ASP A 74 -10.65 -8.45 2.10
CA ASP A 74 -10.84 -7.64 3.31
C ASP A 74 -10.16 -6.27 3.20
N ILE A 75 -8.95 -6.22 2.64
CA ILE A 75 -8.26 -4.95 2.37
C ILE A 75 -9.10 -4.11 1.39
N ILE A 76 -9.52 -4.68 0.26
CA ILE A 76 -10.31 -3.96 -0.74
C ILE A 76 -11.65 -3.51 -0.17
N LYS A 77 -12.30 -4.35 0.64
CA LYS A 77 -13.53 -3.98 1.35
C LYS A 77 -13.33 -2.75 2.24
N ARG A 78 -12.24 -2.70 3.02
CA ARG A 78 -11.91 -1.56 3.88
C ARG A 78 -11.56 -0.30 3.08
N VAL A 79 -10.77 -0.44 2.01
CA VAL A 79 -10.45 0.68 1.09
C VAL A 79 -11.72 1.29 0.50
N ARG A 80 -12.65 0.45 0.05
CA ARG A 80 -13.94 0.90 -0.47
C ARG A 80 -14.79 1.62 0.59
N GLN A 81 -14.83 1.11 1.81
CA GLN A 81 -15.56 1.76 2.91
C GLN A 81 -15.00 3.14 3.20
N THR A 82 -13.68 3.30 3.26
CA THR A 82 -13.05 4.61 3.45
C THR A 82 -13.37 5.57 2.31
N ALA A 83 -13.32 5.10 1.06
CA ALA A 83 -13.65 5.94 -0.09
C ALA A 83 -15.12 6.40 -0.11
N VAL A 84 -16.07 5.54 0.32
CA VAL A 84 -17.49 5.92 0.42
C VAL A 84 -17.70 6.97 1.52
N VAL A 85 -17.01 6.86 2.66
CA VAL A 85 -17.10 7.88 3.72
C VAL A 85 -16.66 9.25 3.22
N ASP A 86 -15.66 9.31 2.34
CA ASP A 86 -15.25 10.55 1.68
C ASP A 86 -16.32 11.06 0.68
N ASP A 87 -16.97 10.15 -0.06
CA ASP A 87 -18.02 10.48 -1.05
C ASP A 87 -19.39 10.81 -0.43
N ASP A 88 -19.73 10.35 0.78
CA ASP A 88 -21.00 10.70 1.45
C ASP A 88 -21.04 12.19 1.85
N VAL A 89 -19.87 12.85 1.91
CA VAL A 89 -19.74 14.31 2.02
C VAL A 89 -20.03 15.00 0.67
N LEU A 90 -20.01 14.25 -0.44
CA LEU A 90 -20.15 14.69 -1.84
C LEU A 90 -21.08 13.74 -2.63
N ALA A 91 -22.37 13.64 -2.27
CA ALA A 91 -23.43 12.95 -3.04
C ALA A 91 -23.04 11.62 -3.75
N SER A 92 -23.08 10.50 -3.01
CA SER A 92 -22.77 9.15 -3.51
C SER A 92 -23.53 8.74 -4.78
N ASP A 93 -22.79 8.33 -5.82
CA ASP A 93 -23.25 7.52 -6.94
C ASP A 93 -22.79 6.05 -6.82
N GLY A 94 -23.56 5.11 -7.38
CA GLY A 94 -23.27 3.67 -7.32
C GLY A 94 -21.97 3.24 -8.01
N ALA A 95 -21.25 4.17 -8.63
CA ALA A 95 -20.00 3.96 -9.35
C ALA A 95 -18.83 3.58 -8.42
N THR A 96 -18.76 4.12 -7.20
CA THR A 96 -17.65 3.86 -6.27
C THR A 96 -17.54 2.38 -5.89
N ARG A 97 -18.67 1.64 -5.85
CA ARG A 97 -18.68 0.20 -5.57
C ARG A 97 -18.06 -0.65 -6.67
N SER A 98 -18.17 -0.23 -7.93
CA SER A 98 -17.58 -0.98 -9.05
C SER A 98 -16.09 -0.71 -9.20
N ILE A 99 -15.65 0.52 -8.89
CA ILE A 99 -14.25 0.96 -9.03
C ILE A 99 -13.35 0.26 -8.00
N PHE A 100 -13.75 0.18 -6.73
CA PHE A 100 -12.96 -0.47 -5.68
C PHE A 100 -13.42 -1.93 -5.46
N SER A 101 -13.14 -2.76 -6.47
CA SER A 101 -13.45 -4.20 -6.50
C SER A 101 -12.19 -5.05 -6.70
N VAL A 102 -12.27 -6.34 -6.37
CA VAL A 102 -11.16 -7.29 -6.58
C VAL A 102 -10.88 -7.43 -8.08
N GLU A 103 -11.92 -7.45 -8.90
CA GLU A 103 -11.84 -7.51 -10.35
C GLU A 103 -11.12 -6.29 -10.92
N ALA A 104 -11.51 -5.08 -10.49
CA ALA A 104 -10.84 -3.85 -10.92
C ALA A 104 -9.38 -3.77 -10.47
N PHE A 105 -9.05 -4.31 -9.28
CA PHE A 105 -7.67 -4.43 -8.81
C PHE A 105 -6.86 -5.40 -9.67
N ARG A 106 -7.38 -6.60 -9.92
CA ARG A 106 -6.69 -7.61 -10.74
C ARG A 106 -6.49 -7.15 -12.18
N GLN A 107 -7.47 -6.45 -12.75
CA GLN A 107 -7.35 -5.86 -14.09
C GLN A 107 -6.25 -4.78 -14.14
N ALA A 108 -6.22 -3.88 -13.16
CA ALA A 108 -5.18 -2.85 -13.08
C ALA A 108 -3.79 -3.47 -12.90
N LEU A 109 -3.66 -4.49 -12.04
CA LEU A 109 -2.41 -5.22 -11.82
C LEU A 109 -1.91 -5.90 -13.09
N ALA A 110 -2.79 -6.57 -13.84
CA ALA A 110 -2.43 -7.22 -15.10
C ALA A 110 -1.95 -6.20 -16.14
N GLN A 111 -2.61 -5.04 -16.25
CA GLN A 111 -2.16 -3.97 -17.15
C GLN A 111 -0.81 -3.39 -16.74
N GLU A 112 -0.58 -3.19 -15.44
CA GLU A 112 0.72 -2.74 -14.94
C GLU A 112 1.81 -3.75 -15.28
N GLN A 113 1.60 -5.04 -15.05
CA GLN A 113 2.56 -6.09 -15.39
C GLN A 113 2.84 -6.17 -16.90
N ALA A 114 1.83 -5.98 -17.74
CA ALA A 114 2.00 -5.97 -19.20
C ALA A 114 2.69 -4.70 -19.72
N GLY A 115 2.67 -3.60 -18.96
CA GLY A 115 3.35 -2.35 -19.31
C GLY A 115 4.77 -2.22 -18.75
N VAL A 116 5.21 -3.16 -17.91
CA VAL A 116 6.60 -3.29 -17.45
C VAL A 116 7.32 -4.21 -18.44
N GLU A 117 7.53 -3.74 -19.67
CA GLU A 117 8.67 -4.21 -20.46
C GLU A 117 9.93 -3.59 -19.83
N VAL A 118 10.89 -4.44 -19.51
CA VAL A 118 12.03 -4.19 -18.63
C VAL A 118 12.91 -3.06 -19.17
N GLU A 119 12.94 -1.92 -18.48
CA GLU A 119 14.03 -0.95 -18.61
C GLU A 119 15.18 -1.50 -17.73
N GLU A 120 16.07 -2.29 -18.33
CA GLU A 120 17.31 -2.67 -17.65
C GLU A 120 18.11 -1.37 -17.41
N PRO A 121 18.62 -1.13 -16.18
CA PRO A 121 19.49 0.01 -15.95
C PRO A 121 20.75 -0.17 -16.82
N ASP A 122 21.04 0.80 -17.68
CA ASP A 122 22.32 0.93 -18.38
C ASP A 122 23.45 0.96 -17.34
N ASP A 123 24.11 -0.18 -17.14
CA ASP A 123 25.23 -0.37 -16.22
C ASP A 123 26.55 0.23 -16.77
N ASP A 124 26.50 0.98 -17.88
CA ASP A 124 27.68 1.47 -18.61
C ASP A 124 28.16 2.87 -18.21
N ALA A 125 27.77 3.40 -17.04
CA ALA A 125 28.36 4.63 -16.49
C ALA A 125 29.47 4.34 -15.46
N VAL A 126 30.45 3.49 -15.82
CA VAL A 126 31.72 3.36 -15.09
C VAL A 126 32.88 3.58 -16.05
N ASP A 127 33.21 4.86 -16.27
CA ASP A 127 34.54 5.43 -16.59
C ASP A 127 34.26 6.86 -17.09
N SER A 128 34.94 7.94 -16.69
CA SER A 128 36.28 8.10 -16.18
C SER A 128 36.42 9.57 -15.73
N GLU A 129 36.79 9.86 -14.49
CA GLU A 129 37.56 11.06 -14.15
C GLU A 129 38.48 10.73 -12.97
N ALA A 130 39.58 10.07 -13.31
CA ALA A 130 40.81 10.14 -12.53
C ALA A 130 41.59 11.40 -12.98
N GLU A 131 42.18 12.07 -11.99
CA GLU A 131 43.30 13.03 -12.10
C GLU A 131 43.05 14.35 -12.83
N ASP A 132 42.79 15.43 -12.07
CA ASP A 132 43.76 16.54 -11.89
C ASP A 132 43.13 17.71 -11.09
N ALA A 133 43.65 17.93 -9.86
CA ALA A 133 43.92 19.25 -9.22
C ALA A 133 44.29 19.09 -7.74
#